data_AF-A0A8T5BUT0-F1
#
_entry.id   AF-A0A8T5BUT0-F1
#
_cell.length_a   1.000
_cell.length_b   1.000
_cell.length_c   1.000
_cell.angle_alpha   90.00
_cell.angle_beta   90.00
_cell.angle_gamma   90.00
#
_symmetry.space_group_name_H-M   'P 1'
#
loop_
_entity.id
_entity.type
_entity.pdbx_description
1 polymer ?
#
loop_
_entity_poly.entity_id
_entity_poly.type
_entity_poly.pdbx_seq_one_letter_code
_entity_poly.pdbx_strand_id
1 'polypeptide(L)'
;DYDGIMSEDVMDKIPIKQMNDYAISKWVNELQIMNSAAMYGTETVRVRLFNVYGPGEHYTPYRGWIPTFIYKALRDEPYVVYLGHKRTLEYIDDVVRALANIVDNFKPGEVYNLGGDELYDIKYVSDMILKLLGKDDSKVIYKEAEPFTTRIKRPDSSKAKRDLGFKITVPLEEGLRRTIEWFKKVYGFEGEAREL
;
A
#
# COMPACT_ATOMS: atom_id res chain seq x y z
N ASP A 1 11.77 6.35 14.57
CA ASP A 1 10.86 5.31 14.09
C ASP A 1 9.89 5.00 15.21
N TYR A 2 8.64 4.62 14.90
CA TYR A 2 7.67 4.22 15.91
C TYR A 2 7.38 2.73 15.73
N ASP A 3 7.80 1.94 16.72
CA ASP A 3 7.79 0.47 16.62
C ASP A 3 6.51 -0.17 17.18
N GLY A 4 5.58 0.65 17.68
CA GLY A 4 4.31 0.22 18.25
C GLY A 4 3.20 0.00 17.21
N ILE A 5 2.00 -0.26 17.71
CA ILE A 5 0.79 -0.34 16.90
C ILE A 5 0.41 1.07 16.46
N MET A 6 0.31 1.30 15.15
CA MET A 6 -0.02 2.59 14.57
C MET A 6 -1.53 2.82 14.64
N SER A 7 -2.05 3.16 15.82
CA SER A 7 -3.42 3.68 15.99
C SER A 7 -3.52 5.13 15.51
N GLU A 8 -4.75 5.60 15.30
CA GLU A 8 -4.99 6.92 14.71
C GLU A 8 -4.46 8.09 15.56
N ASP A 9 -4.45 7.93 16.87
CA ASP A 9 -4.06 8.91 17.88
C ASP A 9 -2.54 8.96 18.15
N VAL A 10 -1.76 8.04 17.57
CA VAL A 10 -0.30 8.00 17.76
C VAL A 10 0.33 9.35 17.43
N MET A 11 -0.09 9.97 16.34
CA MET A 11 0.45 11.26 15.89
C MET A 11 0.07 12.43 16.81
N ASP A 12 -1.02 12.29 17.58
CA ASP A 12 -1.47 13.32 18.53
C ASP A 12 -0.79 13.16 19.90
N LYS A 13 -0.35 11.94 20.24
CA LYS A 13 0.23 11.60 21.54
C LYS A 13 1.75 11.51 21.52
N ILE A 14 2.33 11.19 20.36
CA ILE A 14 3.75 10.88 20.23
C ILE A 14 4.34 11.76 19.13
N PRO A 15 5.40 12.54 19.42
CA PRO A 15 6.07 13.34 18.40
C PRO A 15 6.85 12.43 17.46
N ILE A 16 6.24 12.07 16.32
CA ILE A 16 6.89 11.26 15.28
C ILE A 16 7.64 12.18 14.31
N LYS A 17 8.97 12.02 14.28
CA LYS A 17 9.81 12.60 13.24
C LYS A 17 9.55 11.88 11.91
N GLN A 18 8.98 12.60 10.94
CA GLN A 18 8.78 12.08 9.59
C GLN A 18 10.13 11.92 8.87
N MET A 19 10.29 10.81 8.16
CA MET A 19 11.59 10.36 7.67
C MET A 19 11.93 10.84 6.24
N ASN A 20 10.96 11.38 5.51
CA ASN A 20 11.14 11.89 4.15
C ASN A 20 10.15 13.01 3.81
N ASP A 21 10.46 13.79 2.76
CA ASP A 21 9.66 14.95 2.33
C ASP A 21 8.21 14.59 1.99
N TYR A 22 7.99 13.41 1.41
CA TYR A 22 6.65 12.92 1.11
C TYR A 22 5.84 12.76 2.41
N ALA A 23 6.37 12.07 3.41
CA ALA A 23 5.69 11.85 4.69
C ALA A 23 5.50 13.17 5.46
N ILE A 24 6.47 14.09 5.41
CA ILE A 24 6.34 15.44 5.95
C ILE A 24 5.17 16.17 5.29
N SER A 25 5.11 16.18 3.95
CA SER A 25 4.05 16.88 3.22
C SER A 25 2.65 16.35 3.56
N LYS A 26 2.51 15.02 3.70
CA LYS A 26 1.23 14.40 4.07
C LYS A 26 0.81 14.76 5.49
N TRP A 27 1.76 14.82 6.43
CA TRP A 27 1.46 15.25 7.79
C TRP A 27 1.07 16.72 7.86
N VAL A 28 1.79 17.60 7.15
CA VAL A 28 1.44 19.03 7.04
C VAL A 28 0.02 19.21 6.49
N ASN A 29 -0.36 18.48 5.44
CA ASN A 29 -1.72 18.53 4.90
C ASN A 29 -2.76 18.12 5.95
N GLU A 30 -2.47 17.12 6.78
CA GLU A 30 -3.38 16.69 7.83
C GLU A 30 -3.57 17.77 8.90
N LEU A 31 -2.49 18.44 9.30
CA LEU A 31 -2.55 19.59 10.22
C LEU A 31 -3.36 20.75 9.64
N GLN A 32 -3.24 21.02 8.34
CA GLN A 32 -4.04 22.05 7.66
C GLN A 32 -5.54 21.71 7.66
N ILE A 33 -5.89 20.44 7.47
CA ILE A 33 -7.28 19.96 7.56
C ILE A 33 -7.82 20.15 8.99
N MET A 34 -7.04 19.77 10.01
CA MET A 34 -7.41 19.95 11.42
C MET A 34 -7.62 21.43 11.76
N ASN A 35 -6.73 22.29 11.27
CA ASN A 35 -6.84 23.73 11.47
C ASN A 35 -8.10 24.30 10.79
N SER A 36 -8.43 23.85 9.57
CA SER A 36 -9.66 24.26 8.90
C SER A 36 -10.91 23.85 9.69
N ALA A 37 -10.94 22.62 10.21
CA ALA A 37 -12.03 22.15 11.05
C ALA A 37 -12.18 22.99 12.33
N ALA A 38 -11.07 23.33 13.00
CA ALA A 38 -11.07 24.15 14.22
C ALA A 38 -11.49 25.61 13.96
N MET A 39 -11.01 26.22 12.87
CA MET A 39 -11.26 27.64 12.57
C MET A 39 -12.64 27.88 11.97
N TYR A 40 -13.12 26.98 11.11
CA TYR A 40 -14.28 27.23 10.25
C TYR A 40 -15.40 26.22 10.46
N GLY A 41 -15.23 25.24 11.34
CA GLY A 41 -16.23 24.18 11.54
C GLY A 41 -16.37 23.24 10.34
N THR A 42 -15.37 23.17 9.46
CA THR A 42 -15.39 22.27 8.30
C THR A 42 -15.45 20.82 8.78
N GLU A 43 -16.57 20.15 8.50
CA GLU A 43 -16.71 18.73 8.80
C GLU A 43 -15.80 17.94 7.86
N THR A 44 -14.88 17.15 8.44
CA THR A 44 -13.88 16.39 7.67
C THR A 44 -13.67 15.02 8.28
N VAL A 45 -13.33 14.05 7.43
CA VAL A 45 -12.71 12.80 7.86
C VAL A 45 -11.34 12.69 7.20
N ARG A 46 -10.40 12.07 7.92
CA ARG A 46 -9.03 11.87 7.43
C ARG A 46 -8.79 10.39 7.25
N VAL A 47 -8.32 9.97 6.08
CA VAL A 47 -8.11 8.55 5.78
C VAL A 47 -6.64 8.33 5.45
N ARG A 48 -5.99 7.44 6.20
CA ARG A 48 -4.58 7.10 6.05
C ARG A 48 -4.48 5.73 5.39
N LEU A 49 -4.10 5.73 4.11
CA LEU A 49 -3.91 4.53 3.31
C LEU A 49 -2.49 3.96 3.55
N PHE A 50 -2.38 2.65 3.74
CA PHE A 50 -1.11 1.97 3.88
C PHE A 50 -0.54 1.58 2.50
N ASN A 51 -0.32 0.30 2.18
CA ASN A 51 0.21 -0.10 0.87
C ASN A 51 -0.90 -0.66 0.00
N VAL A 52 -1.58 0.25 -0.68
CA VAL A 52 -2.60 -0.08 -1.67
C VAL A 52 -1.93 -0.55 -2.95
N TYR A 53 -2.44 -1.61 -3.56
CA TYR A 53 -1.99 -2.11 -4.85
C TYR A 53 -3.17 -2.61 -5.70
N GLY A 54 -3.00 -2.65 -7.02
CA GLY A 54 -4.02 -3.16 -7.92
C GLY A 54 -4.00 -2.52 -9.30
N PRO A 55 -4.96 -2.90 -10.16
CA PRO A 55 -5.24 -2.21 -11.41
C PRO A 55 -5.37 -0.69 -11.22
N GLY A 56 -4.76 0.09 -12.11
CA GLY A 56 -4.72 1.56 -12.05
C GLY A 56 -3.41 2.13 -11.50
N GLU A 57 -2.57 1.31 -10.85
CA GLU A 57 -1.22 1.72 -10.45
C GLU A 57 -0.22 1.47 -11.60
N HIS A 58 0.20 2.54 -12.27
CA HIS A 58 1.20 2.46 -13.34
C HIS A 58 2.63 2.30 -12.80
N TYR A 59 3.49 1.64 -13.59
CA TYR A 59 4.92 1.66 -13.38
C TYR A 59 5.47 3.08 -13.39
N THR A 60 6.34 3.37 -12.41
CA THR A 60 7.17 4.57 -12.38
C THR A 60 8.57 4.17 -11.90
N PRO A 61 9.63 4.86 -12.32
CA PRO A 61 10.98 4.56 -11.84
C PRO A 61 11.22 5.01 -10.40
N TYR A 62 10.31 5.78 -9.79
CA TYR A 62 10.52 6.43 -8.50
C TYR A 62 9.71 5.84 -7.34
N ARG A 63 8.60 5.14 -7.62
CA ARG A 63 7.69 4.59 -6.60
C ARG A 63 7.04 3.28 -7.05
N GLY A 64 6.53 2.54 -6.06
CA GLY A 64 5.72 1.35 -6.27
C GLY A 64 6.57 0.12 -6.58
N TRP A 65 6.86 -0.67 -5.54
CA TRP A 65 7.68 -1.88 -5.72
C TRP A 65 6.90 -3.02 -6.39
N ILE A 66 5.59 -3.18 -6.13
CA ILE A 66 4.74 -4.14 -6.87
C ILE A 66 4.69 -3.81 -8.38
N PRO A 67 4.32 -2.57 -8.79
CA PRO A 67 4.44 -2.15 -10.20
C PRO A 67 5.81 -2.39 -10.80
N THR A 68 6.88 -2.09 -10.06
CA THR A 68 8.25 -2.26 -10.52
C THR A 68 8.56 -3.74 -10.78
N PHE A 69 8.22 -4.63 -9.86
CA PHE A 69 8.48 -6.07 -10.01
C PHE A 69 7.71 -6.64 -11.19
N ILE A 70 6.41 -6.33 -11.31
CA ILE A 70 5.57 -6.80 -12.42
C ILE A 70 6.12 -6.28 -13.75
N TYR A 71 6.35 -4.97 -13.87
CA TYR A 71 6.83 -4.35 -15.11
C TYR A 71 8.18 -4.90 -15.56
N LYS A 72 9.15 -5.00 -14.64
CA LYS A 72 10.50 -5.49 -14.94
C LYS A 72 10.50 -6.99 -15.26
N ALA A 73 9.73 -7.79 -14.53
CA ALA A 73 9.61 -9.22 -14.80
C ALA A 73 8.95 -9.51 -16.16
N LEU A 74 7.89 -8.78 -16.53
CA LEU A 74 7.26 -8.87 -17.85
C LEU A 74 8.24 -8.51 -18.98
N ARG A 75 9.14 -7.56 -18.75
CA ARG A 75 10.15 -7.13 -19.72
C ARG A 75 11.44 -7.92 -19.71
N ASP A 76 11.53 -8.95 -18.88
CA ASP A 76 12.77 -9.71 -18.73
C ASP A 76 13.97 -8.83 -18.32
N GLU A 77 13.70 -7.77 -17.54
CA GLU A 77 14.69 -6.82 -17.03
C GLU A 77 15.01 -7.11 -15.56
N PRO A 78 16.26 -6.88 -15.11
CA PRO A 78 16.61 -7.03 -13.70
C PRO A 78 15.96 -5.95 -12.82
N TYR A 79 15.68 -6.33 -11.57
CA TYR A 79 15.15 -5.41 -10.56
C TYR A 79 15.67 -5.75 -9.16
N VAL A 80 15.59 -4.77 -8.26
CA VAL A 80 16.14 -4.87 -6.90
C VAL A 80 15.04 -5.26 -5.91
N VAL A 81 15.33 -6.22 -5.04
CA VAL A 81 14.48 -6.58 -3.89
C VAL A 81 15.25 -6.30 -2.60
N TYR A 82 14.72 -5.40 -1.78
CA TYR A 82 15.26 -5.11 -0.47
C TYR A 82 14.71 -6.08 0.58
N LEU A 83 15.61 -6.82 1.23
CA LEU A 83 15.29 -7.84 2.23
C LEU A 83 14.99 -7.21 3.61
N GLY A 84 14.27 -7.94 4.47
CA GLY A 84 14.04 -7.53 5.86
C GLY A 84 12.92 -6.51 6.08
N HIS A 85 12.16 -6.18 5.03
CA HIS A 85 10.99 -5.31 5.12
C HIS A 85 9.69 -6.12 5.05
N LYS A 86 8.75 -5.79 5.96
CA LYS A 86 7.40 -6.33 5.95
C LYS A 86 6.37 -5.22 5.80
N ARG A 87 5.33 -5.48 5.01
CA ARG A 87 4.27 -4.52 4.67
C ARG A 87 2.91 -5.20 4.69
N THR A 88 1.90 -4.47 5.15
CA THR A 88 0.51 -4.83 4.87
C THR A 88 0.22 -4.52 3.41
N LEU A 89 -0.69 -5.26 2.79
CA LEU A 89 -1.05 -5.09 1.39
C LEU A 89 -2.56 -5.05 1.28
N GLU A 90 -3.07 -3.94 0.75
CA GLU A 90 -4.50 -3.71 0.62
C GLU A 90 -4.87 -3.66 -0.86
N TYR A 91 -5.66 -4.64 -1.34
CA TYR A 91 -6.11 -4.62 -2.71
C TYR A 91 -7.06 -3.44 -2.95
N ILE A 92 -6.90 -2.75 -4.09
CA ILE A 92 -7.58 -1.49 -4.40
C ILE A 92 -9.09 -1.54 -4.20
N ASP A 93 -9.76 -2.63 -4.58
CA ASP A 93 -11.22 -2.76 -4.46
C ASP A 93 -11.69 -2.72 -3.00
N ASP A 94 -10.91 -3.29 -2.07
CA ASP A 94 -11.25 -3.28 -0.64
C ASP A 94 -11.10 -1.88 -0.03
N VAL A 95 -10.09 -1.13 -0.49
CA VAL A 95 -9.87 0.26 -0.10
C VAL A 95 -10.96 1.16 -0.66
N VAL A 96 -11.29 1.03 -1.94
CA VAL A 96 -12.35 1.80 -2.60
C VAL A 96 -13.70 1.55 -1.93
N ARG A 97 -14.01 0.30 -1.57
CA ARG A 97 -15.25 -0.03 -0.85
C ARG A 97 -15.34 0.67 0.50
N ALA A 98 -14.26 0.67 1.28
CA ALA A 98 -14.23 1.37 2.57
C ALA A 98 -14.33 2.90 2.41
N LEU A 99 -13.69 3.47 1.41
CA LEU A 99 -13.82 4.90 1.10
C LEU A 99 -15.24 5.27 0.66
N ALA A 100 -15.89 4.44 -0.17
CA ALA A 100 -17.26 4.67 -0.62
C ALA A 100 -18.25 4.66 0.55
N ASN A 101 -18.04 3.75 1.52
CA ASN A 101 -18.88 3.67 2.71
C ASN A 101 -18.82 4.93 3.60
N ILE A 102 -17.86 5.83 3.40
CA ILE A 102 -17.81 7.12 4.12
C ILE A 102 -19.04 7.97 3.83
N VAL A 103 -19.60 7.90 2.61
CA VAL A 103 -20.77 8.71 2.23
C VAL A 103 -21.94 8.47 3.17
N ASP A 104 -22.21 7.21 3.50
CA ASP A 104 -23.32 6.81 4.37
C ASP A 104 -22.93 6.74 5.86
N ASN A 105 -21.62 6.68 6.16
CA ASN A 105 -21.10 6.51 7.52
C ASN A 105 -20.19 7.68 7.96
N PHE A 106 -20.41 8.87 7.40
CA PHE A 106 -19.58 10.03 7.67
C PHE A 106 -19.65 10.44 9.15
N LYS A 107 -18.49 10.54 9.79
CA LYS A 107 -18.36 10.96 11.20
C LYS A 107 -17.33 12.09 11.31
N PRO A 108 -17.77 13.36 11.41
CA PRO A 108 -16.86 14.51 11.44
C PRO A 108 -15.74 14.38 12.50
N GLY A 109 -14.53 14.79 12.14
CA GLY A 109 -13.34 14.79 12.99
C GLY A 109 -12.56 13.47 13.01
N GLU A 110 -13.20 12.37 12.59
CA GLU A 110 -12.61 11.04 12.68
C GLU A 110 -11.44 10.84 11.69
N VAL A 111 -10.42 10.14 12.18
CA VAL A 111 -9.35 9.56 11.35
C VAL A 111 -9.62 8.07 11.19
N TYR A 112 -9.26 7.50 10.04
CA TYR A 112 -9.32 6.06 9.78
C TYR A 112 -8.03 5.56 9.13
N ASN A 113 -7.40 4.54 9.72
CA ASN A 113 -6.31 3.80 9.09
C ASN A 113 -6.85 2.64 8.26
N LEU A 114 -6.47 2.57 6.98
CA LEU A 114 -6.82 1.48 6.08
C LEU A 114 -5.55 0.67 5.81
N GLY A 115 -5.34 -0.31 6.67
CA GLY A 115 -4.23 -1.26 6.60
C GLY A 115 -4.64 -2.65 7.06
N GLY A 116 -4.22 -3.68 6.33
CA GLY A 116 -4.54 -5.07 6.65
C GLY A 116 -3.84 -5.57 7.92
N ASP A 117 -4.27 -6.73 8.42
CA ASP A 117 -3.67 -7.35 9.61
C ASP A 117 -2.43 -8.19 9.30
N GLU A 118 -2.32 -8.65 8.05
CA GLU A 118 -1.26 -9.54 7.60
C GLU A 118 -0.05 -8.77 7.09
N LEU A 119 1.14 -9.23 7.47
CA LEU A 119 2.41 -8.66 7.06
C LEU A 119 3.12 -9.59 6.08
N TYR A 120 3.39 -9.07 4.89
CA TYR A 120 4.08 -9.79 3.83
C TYR A 120 5.52 -9.30 3.70
N ASP A 121 6.44 -10.25 3.60
CA ASP A 121 7.83 -9.97 3.23
C ASP A 121 7.90 -9.52 1.77
N ILE A 122 8.64 -8.46 1.47
CA ILE A 122 8.76 -7.96 0.08
C ILE A 122 9.30 -9.05 -0.86
N LYS A 123 10.24 -9.87 -0.38
CA LYS A 123 10.76 -11.03 -1.13
C LYS A 123 9.63 -12.02 -1.46
N TYR A 124 8.80 -12.37 -0.49
CA TYR A 124 7.70 -13.32 -0.70
C TYR A 124 6.76 -12.86 -1.82
N VAL A 125 6.48 -11.56 -1.88
CA VAL A 125 5.61 -10.98 -2.91
C VAL A 125 6.32 -10.99 -4.28
N SER A 126 7.62 -10.71 -4.32
CA SER A 126 8.44 -10.85 -5.53
C SER A 126 8.42 -12.28 -6.08
N ASP A 127 8.65 -13.26 -5.22
CA ASP A 127 8.64 -14.69 -5.59
C ASP A 127 7.26 -15.12 -6.11
N MET A 128 6.18 -14.62 -5.51
CA MET A 128 4.82 -14.89 -5.96
C MET A 128 4.53 -14.29 -7.34
N ILE A 129 4.98 -13.07 -7.61
CA ILE A 129 4.85 -12.44 -8.93
C ILE A 129 5.60 -13.28 -9.99
N LEU A 130 6.83 -13.70 -9.70
CA LEU A 130 7.62 -14.54 -10.60
C LEU A 130 6.93 -15.88 -10.87
N LYS A 131 6.42 -16.55 -9.83
CA LYS A 131 5.64 -17.78 -9.96
C LYS A 131 4.42 -17.59 -10.87
N LEU A 132 3.65 -16.52 -10.68
CA LEU A 132 2.47 -16.21 -11.50
C LEU A 132 2.83 -15.89 -12.97
N LEU A 133 4.06 -15.47 -13.23
CA LEU A 133 4.60 -15.23 -14.57
C LEU A 133 5.34 -16.44 -15.16
N GLY A 134 5.47 -17.55 -14.43
CA GLY A 134 6.25 -18.71 -14.86
C GLY A 134 7.75 -18.43 -14.97
N LYS A 135 8.29 -17.54 -14.13
CA LYS A 135 9.70 -17.11 -14.12
C LYS A 135 10.39 -17.50 -12.81
N ASP A 136 11.73 -17.54 -12.85
CA ASP A 136 12.59 -17.69 -11.68
C ASP A 136 13.22 -16.36 -11.24
N ASP A 137 14.01 -16.38 -10.18
CA ASP A 137 14.63 -15.19 -9.60
C ASP A 137 16.03 -14.87 -10.15
N SER A 138 16.44 -15.46 -11.28
CA SER A 138 17.77 -15.27 -11.88
C SER A 138 18.11 -13.81 -12.22
N LYS A 139 17.10 -12.95 -12.43
CA LYS A 139 17.25 -11.51 -12.71
C LYS A 139 16.99 -10.62 -11.48
N VAL A 140 16.74 -11.22 -10.31
CA VAL A 140 16.50 -10.47 -9.08
C VAL A 140 17.83 -10.13 -8.41
N ILE A 141 18.02 -8.86 -8.07
CA ILE A 141 19.17 -8.38 -7.33
C ILE A 141 18.74 -8.15 -5.88
N TYR A 142 19.12 -9.05 -4.98
CA TYR A 142 18.83 -8.90 -3.57
C TYR A 142 19.79 -7.92 -2.89
N LYS A 143 19.23 -6.99 -2.11
CA LYS A 143 19.98 -6.06 -1.27
C LYS A 143 19.49 -6.13 0.17
N GLU A 144 20.39 -5.87 1.12
CA GLU A 144 20.00 -5.70 2.52
C GLU A 144 19.09 -4.47 2.70
N ALA A 145 18.38 -4.43 3.83
CA ALA A 145 17.40 -3.39 4.14
C ALA A 145 17.99 -1.97 3.98
N GLU A 146 17.24 -1.06 3.34
CA GLU A 146 17.69 0.31 3.17
C GLU A 146 17.79 1.05 4.52
N PRO A 147 18.88 1.79 4.78
CA PRO A 147 18.93 2.70 5.92
C PRO A 147 17.80 3.74 5.80
N PHE A 148 17.21 4.14 6.94
CA PHE A 148 16.12 5.13 7.05
C PHE A 148 14.72 4.72 6.56
N THR A 149 14.46 3.43 6.39
CA THR A 149 13.11 2.92 6.12
C THR A 149 12.56 2.12 7.31
N THR A 150 11.30 2.39 7.70
CA THR A 150 10.65 1.63 8.78
C THR A 150 10.55 0.16 8.39
N ARG A 151 11.05 -0.72 9.26
CA ARG A 151 11.15 -2.17 8.97
C ARG A 151 9.79 -2.86 8.99
N ILE A 152 8.93 -2.49 9.94
CA ILE A 152 7.60 -3.08 10.13
C ILE A 152 6.60 -1.97 10.43
N LYS A 153 5.52 -1.88 9.66
CA LYS A 153 4.40 -0.98 9.94
C LYS A 153 3.20 -1.82 10.33
N ARG A 154 2.69 -1.66 11.55
CA ARG A 154 1.52 -2.37 12.09
C ARG A 154 0.34 -1.41 12.22
N PRO A 155 -0.44 -1.19 11.15
CA PRO A 155 -1.67 -0.41 11.26
C PRO A 155 -2.64 -1.06 12.25
N ASP A 156 -3.28 -0.24 13.09
CA ASP A 156 -4.56 -0.62 13.68
C ASP A 156 -5.67 -0.05 12.80
N SER A 157 -6.47 -0.93 12.19
CA SER A 157 -7.62 -0.58 11.36
C SER A 157 -8.96 -0.93 12.01
N SER A 158 -8.98 -1.19 13.33
CA SER A 158 -10.21 -1.56 14.07
C SER A 158 -11.33 -0.55 13.90
N LYS A 159 -10.98 0.74 13.83
CA LYS A 159 -11.93 1.82 13.62
C LYS A 159 -12.55 1.79 12.22
N ALA A 160 -11.72 1.60 11.19
CA ALA A 160 -12.17 1.47 9.80
C ALA A 160 -13.01 0.21 9.58
N LYS A 161 -12.66 -0.91 10.24
CA LYS A 161 -13.46 -2.15 10.22
C LYS A 161 -14.86 -1.92 10.77
N ARG A 162 -14.95 -1.27 11.94
CA ARG A 162 -16.21 -1.02 12.64
C ARG A 162 -17.09 -0.01 11.91
N ASP A 163 -16.52 1.12 11.48
CA ASP A 163 -17.30 2.27 11.01
C ASP A 163 -17.47 2.29 9.49
N LEU A 164 -16.47 1.80 8.74
CA LEU A 164 -16.45 1.84 7.28
C LEU A 164 -16.55 0.45 6.64
N GLY A 165 -16.71 -0.60 7.44
CA GLY A 165 -16.76 -1.98 6.94
C GLY A 165 -15.47 -2.42 6.21
N PHE A 166 -14.33 -1.79 6.52
CA PHE A 166 -13.06 -2.13 5.88
C PHE A 166 -12.69 -3.58 6.19
N LYS A 167 -12.39 -4.36 5.15
CA LYS A 167 -11.92 -5.74 5.28
C LYS A 167 -11.16 -6.11 4.01
N ILE A 168 -10.09 -6.88 4.17
CA ILE A 168 -9.39 -7.49 3.05
C ILE A 168 -10.22 -8.71 2.62
N THR A 169 -10.77 -8.66 1.41
CA THR A 169 -11.59 -9.74 0.83
C THR A 169 -10.91 -10.39 -0.36
N VAL A 170 -9.92 -9.74 -0.96
CA VAL A 170 -9.15 -10.29 -2.07
C VAL A 170 -7.84 -10.89 -1.54
N PRO A 171 -7.64 -12.21 -1.66
CA PRO A 171 -6.36 -12.84 -1.31
C PRO A 171 -5.21 -12.23 -2.12
N LEU A 172 -4.01 -12.16 -1.52
CA LEU A 172 -2.85 -11.55 -2.15
C LEU A 172 -2.57 -12.10 -3.56
N GLU A 173 -2.54 -13.43 -3.70
CA GLU A 173 -2.27 -14.12 -4.98
C GLU A 173 -3.27 -13.72 -6.06
N GLU A 174 -4.56 -13.65 -5.73
CA GLU A 174 -5.60 -13.23 -6.67
C GLU A 174 -5.47 -11.74 -7.03
N GLY A 175 -5.19 -10.88 -6.05
CA GLY A 175 -4.96 -9.46 -6.30
C GLY A 175 -3.74 -9.23 -7.19
N LEU A 176 -2.65 -9.98 -7.00
CA LEU A 176 -1.46 -9.91 -7.85
C LEU A 176 -1.76 -10.42 -9.26
N ARG A 177 -2.48 -11.53 -9.40
CA ARG A 177 -2.91 -12.06 -10.70
C ARG A 177 -3.69 -11.01 -11.49
N ARG A 178 -4.70 -10.38 -10.88
CA ARG A 178 -5.48 -9.30 -11.52
C ARG A 178 -4.62 -8.09 -11.89
N THR A 179 -3.67 -7.73 -11.03
CA THR A 179 -2.73 -6.63 -11.28
C THR A 179 -1.82 -6.95 -12.47
N ILE A 180 -1.26 -8.16 -12.53
CA ILE A 180 -0.43 -8.62 -13.65
C ILE A 180 -1.22 -8.59 -14.96
N GLU A 181 -2.45 -9.09 -14.98
CA GLU A 181 -3.28 -9.06 -16.19
C GLU A 181 -3.59 -7.63 -16.64
N TRP A 182 -3.83 -6.71 -15.70
CA TRP A 182 -3.96 -5.29 -16.03
C TRP A 182 -2.65 -4.71 -16.61
N PHE A 183 -1.49 -5.06 -16.07
CA PHE A 183 -0.19 -4.66 -16.62
C PHE A 183 0.03 -5.21 -18.03
N LYS A 184 -0.30 -6.49 -18.28
CA LYS A 184 -0.20 -7.08 -19.61
C LYS A 184 -1.03 -6.30 -20.63
N LYS A 185 -2.25 -5.93 -20.27
CA LYS A 185 -3.12 -5.10 -21.10
C LYS A 185 -2.56 -3.69 -21.34
N VAL A 186 -2.13 -3.00 -20.28
CA VAL A 186 -1.69 -1.60 -20.37
C VAL A 186 -0.35 -1.44 -21.11
N TYR A 187 0.54 -2.43 -20.98
CA TYR A 187 1.89 -2.37 -21.55
C TYR A 187 2.09 -3.27 -22.78
N GLY A 188 1.05 -3.93 -23.28
CA GLY A 188 1.06 -4.66 -24.55
C GLY A 188 1.70 -6.05 -24.50
N PHE A 189 1.51 -6.80 -23.41
CA PHE A 189 1.94 -8.19 -23.24
C PHE A 189 0.77 -9.20 -23.38
N GLU A 190 -0.34 -8.79 -24.00
CA GLU A 190 -1.45 -9.70 -24.32
C GLU A 190 -0.99 -10.66 -25.44
N GLY A 191 -0.74 -11.93 -25.10
CA GLY A 191 -0.32 -12.96 -26.07
C GLY A 191 0.70 -13.99 -25.56
N GLU A 192 1.33 -13.78 -24.41
CA GLU A 192 2.30 -14.74 -23.83
C GLU A 192 1.65 -15.75 -22.88
N ALA A 193 0.40 -16.14 -23.12
CA ALA A 193 -0.15 -17.35 -22.53
C ALA A 193 0.43 -18.55 -23.29
N ARG A 194 1.69 -18.91 -23.00
CA ARG A 194 2.20 -20.22 -23.43
C ARG A 194 1.44 -21.28 -22.64
N GLU A 195 0.65 -22.06 -23.37
CA GLU A 195 0.10 -23.34 -22.94
C GLU A 195 1.18 -24.12 -22.17
N LEU A 196 0.87 -24.48 -20.92
CA LEU A 196 1.57 -25.52 -20.17
C LEU A 196 0.75 -26.80 -20.26
#